data_AF-A0A1W9UP21-F1
#
_entry.id   AF-A0A1W9UP21-F1
#
_cell.length_a   1.000
_cell.length_b   1.000
_cell.length_c   1.000
_cell.angle_alpha   90.00
_cell.angle_beta   90.00
_cell.angle_gamma   90.00
#
_symmetry.space_group_name_H-M   'P 1'
#
loop_
_entity.id
_entity.type
_entity.pdbx_description
1 polymer ?
#
loop_
_entity_poly.entity_id
_entity_poly.type
_entity_poly.pdbx_seq_one_letter_code
_entity_poly.pdbx_strand_id
1 'polypeptide(L)' 'MAKTNRQQTEENLRITRVAFDQGVTTSVELLDAIFFQSRADFNIIEAQSAIFSAKFAIEQLTGGYPNYSQD' A
#
# COMPACT_ATOMS: atom_id res chain seq x y z
N MET A 1 -5.73 -9.86 2.46
CA MET A 1 -6.39 -8.69 3.06
C MET A 1 -5.95 -7.38 2.38
N ALA A 2 -4.70 -6.90 2.52
CA ALA A 2 -4.25 -5.65 1.88
C ALA A 2 -4.33 -5.66 0.33
N LYS A 3 -3.87 -6.73 -0.32
CA LYS A 3 -3.97 -6.88 -1.80
C LYS A 3 -5.41 -6.86 -2.32
N THR A 4 -6.32 -7.51 -1.59
CA THR A 4 -7.76 -7.54 -1.93
C THR A 4 -8.41 -6.18 -1.76
N ASN A 5 -8.06 -5.44 -0.69
CA ASN A 5 -8.53 -4.08 -0.47
C ASN A 5 -8.05 -3.14 -1.60
N ARG A 6 -6.80 -3.27 -2.04
CA ARG A 6 -6.26 -2.52 -3.19
C ARG A 6 -7.05 -2.77 -4.48
N GLN A 7 -7.40 -4.01 -4.77
CA GLN A 7 -8.20 -4.33 -5.96
C GLN A 7 -9.61 -3.75 -5.89
N GLN A 8 -10.23 -3.74 -4.70
CA GLN A 8 -11.55 -3.15 -4.51
C GLN A 8 -11.53 -1.62 -4.65
N THR A 9 -10.52 -0.96 -4.09
CA THR A 9 -10.34 0.49 -4.22
C THR A 9 -9.99 0.90 -5.65
N GLU A 10 -9.26 0.06 -6.38
CA GLU A 10 -8.90 0.27 -7.78
C GLU A 10 -10.14 0.22 -8.68
N GLU A 11 -11.00 -0.78 -8.45
CA GLU A 11 -12.27 -0.89 -9.18
C GLU A 11 -13.24 0.24 -8.82
N ASN A 12 -13.30 0.63 -7.54
CA ASN A 12 -14.11 1.78 -7.11
C ASN A 12 -13.67 3.06 -7.83
N LEU A 13 -12.36 3.35 -7.86
CA LEU A 13 -11.81 4.50 -8.60
C LEU A 13 -12.16 4.44 -10.09
N ARG A 14 -12.08 3.26 -10.70
CA ARG A 14 -12.44 3.09 -12.12
C ARG A 14 -13.90 3.47 -12.37
N ILE A 15 -14.82 2.97 -11.54
CA ILE A 15 -16.25 3.26 -11.66
C ILE A 15 -16.52 4.75 -11.42
N THR A 16 -15.95 5.33 -10.35
CA THR A 16 -16.14 6.76 -10.02
C THR A 16 -15.60 7.67 -11.13
N ARG A 17 -14.47 7.32 -11.75
CA ARG A 17 -13.95 8.08 -12.89
C ARG A 17 -14.91 8.07 -14.08
N VAL A 18 -15.43 6.90 -14.44
CA VAL A 18 -16.44 6.79 -15.53
C VAL A 18 -17.69 7.61 -15.20
N ALA A 19 -18.18 7.55 -13.95
CA ALA A 19 -19.32 8.34 -13.52
C ALA A 19 -19.03 9.86 -13.55
N PHE A 20 -17.82 10.28 -13.20
CA PHE A 20 -17.41 11.68 -13.24
C PHE A 20 -17.33 12.22 -14.65
N ASP A 21 -16.73 11.45 -15.56
CA ASP A 21 -16.63 11.81 -16.98
C ASP A 21 -18.02 11.93 -17.65
N GLN A 22 -19.02 11.26 -17.10
CA GLN A 22 -20.43 11.34 -17.52
C GLN A 22 -21.24 12.43 -16.78
N GLY A 23 -20.63 13.15 -15.83
CA GLY A 23 -21.31 14.17 -15.02
C GLY A 23 -22.29 13.61 -13.97
N VAL A 24 -22.19 12.33 -13.64
CA VAL A 24 -23.09 11.62 -12.70
C VAL A 24 -22.61 11.75 -11.25
N THR A 25 -21.31 11.95 -11.02
CA THR A 25 -20.69 12.13 -9.69
C THR A 25 -19.90 13.44 -9.67
N THR A 26 -19.60 13.92 -8.47
CA THR A 26 -18.87 15.16 -8.22
C THR A 26 -17.35 14.96 -8.26
N SER A 27 -16.62 16.07 -8.41
CA SER A 27 -15.15 16.05 -8.31
C SER A 27 -14.66 15.64 -6.92
N VAL A 28 -15.44 15.91 -5.87
CA VAL A 28 -15.14 15.51 -4.49
C VAL A 28 -15.16 13.98 -4.37
N GLU A 29 -16.20 13.32 -4.89
CA GLU A 29 -16.31 11.86 -4.87
C GLU A 29 -15.17 11.20 -5.67
N LEU A 30 -14.77 11.80 -6.80
CA LEU A 30 -13.59 11.35 -7.55
C LEU A 30 -12.30 11.50 -6.73
N LEU A 31 -12.12 12.63 -6.03
CA LEU A 31 -10.95 12.87 -5.18
C LEU A 31 -10.91 11.89 -4.00
N ASP A 32 -12.05 11.56 -3.39
CA ASP A 32 -12.12 10.56 -2.33
C ASP A 32 -11.72 9.18 -2.84
N ALA A 33 -12.20 8.77 -4.03
CA ALA A 33 -11.81 7.51 -4.63
C ALA A 33 -10.29 7.44 -4.93
N ILE A 34 -9.70 8.53 -5.42
CA ILE A 34 -8.24 8.65 -5.62
C ILE A 34 -7.49 8.55 -4.30
N PHE A 35 -7.98 9.23 -3.26
CA PHE A 35 -7.39 9.20 -1.92
C PHE A 35 -7.39 7.78 -1.35
N PHE A 36 -8.51 7.06 -1.44
CA PHE A 36 -8.60 5.68 -0.94
C PHE A 36 -7.69 4.73 -1.70
N GLN A 37 -7.59 4.84 -3.02
CA GLN A 37 -6.62 4.07 -3.80
C GLN A 37 -5.18 4.34 -3.34
N SER A 38 -4.82 5.62 -3.21
CA SER A 38 -3.49 6.04 -2.77
C SER A 38 -3.16 5.51 -1.36
N ARG A 39 -4.15 5.50 -0.46
CA ARG A 39 -4.01 4.94 0.88
C ARG A 39 -3.81 3.42 0.84
N ALA A 40 -4.54 2.70 -0.02
CA ALA A 40 -4.39 1.26 -0.17
C ALA A 40 -2.99 0.88 -0.70
N ASP A 41 -2.46 1.64 -1.66
CA ASP A 41 -1.10 1.45 -2.18
C ASP A 41 -0.04 1.75 -1.10
N PHE A 42 -0.20 2.84 -0.34
CA PHE A 42 0.68 3.17 0.78
C PHE A 42 0.73 2.06 1.83
N ASN A 43 -0.42 1.52 2.23
CA ASN A 43 -0.50 0.46 3.23
C ASN A 43 0.25 -0.82 2.79
N ILE A 44 0.34 -1.10 1.48
CA ILE A 44 1.12 -2.24 0.97
C ILE A 44 2.61 -2.00 1.13
N ILE A 45 3.08 -0.79 0.81
CA ILE A 45 4.48 -0.39 0.99
C ILE A 45 4.88 -0.44 2.46
N GLU A 46 4.00 0.05 3.34
CA GLU A 46 4.20 0.00 4.79
C GLU A 46 4.31 -1.44 5.28
N ALA A 47 3.40 -2.33 4.86
CA ALA A 47 3.43 -3.74 5.24
C ALA A 47 4.70 -4.45 4.75
N GLN A 48 5.16 -4.15 3.53
CA GLN A 48 6.42 -4.68 2.99
C GLN A 48 7.63 -4.20 3.80
N SER A 49 7.65 -2.91 4.15
CA SER A 49 8.72 -2.30 4.95
C SER A 49 8.76 -2.89 6.37
N ALA A 50 7.60 -3.16 6.96
CA ALA A 50 7.48 -3.81 8.26
C ALA A 50 8.00 -5.26 8.22
N ILE A 51 7.66 -6.03 7.18
CA ILE A 51 8.17 -7.40 7.00
C ILE A 51 9.69 -7.40 6.85
N PHE A 52 10.24 -6.50 6.04
CA PHE A 52 11.68 -6.36 5.87
C PHE A 52 12.39 -6.06 7.21
N SER A 53 11.86 -5.08 7.95
CA SER A 53 12.43 -4.67 9.25
C SER A 53 12.37 -5.80 10.26
N ALA A 54 11.24 -6.52 10.33
CA ALA A 54 11.07 -7.67 11.22
C ALA A 54 12.04 -8.81 10.86
N LYS A 55 12.19 -9.12 9.57
CA LYS A 55 13.16 -10.12 9.10
C LYS A 55 14.58 -9.73 9.49
N PHE A 56 14.99 -8.50 9.22
CA PHE A 56 16.33 -8.00 9.56
C PHE A 56 16.61 -8.08 11.06
N ALA A 57 15.65 -7.68 11.90
CA ALA A 57 15.78 -7.78 13.35
C ALA A 57 15.96 -9.23 13.82
N ILE A 58 15.21 -10.18 13.25
CA ILE A 58 15.35 -11.61 13.55
C ILE A 58 16.74 -12.12 13.14
N GLU A 59 17.22 -11.76 11.94
CA GLU A 59 18.54 -12.18 11.45
C GLU A 59 19.68 -11.63 12.33
N GLN A 60 19.56 -10.39 12.81
CA GLN A 60 20.52 -9.81 13.76
C GLN A 60 20.50 -10.54 15.11
N LEU A 61 19.32 -10.84 15.66
CA LEU A 61 19.18 -11.52 16.95
C LEU A 61 19.67 -12.97 16.93
N THR A 62 19.51 -13.64 15.79
CA THR A 62 19.88 -15.06 15.62
C THR A 62 21.31 -15.26 15.14
N GLY A 63 22.08 -14.18 14.91
CA GLY A 63 23.45 -14.24 14.41
C GLY A 63 23.56 -14.68 12.96
N GLY A 64 22.46 -14.65 12.20
CA GLY A 64 22.41 -15.05 10.79
C GLY A 64 23.09 -14.06 9.83
N TYR A 65 23.38 -12.84 10.30
CA TYR A 65 24.24 -11.90 9.59
C TYR A 65 25.70 -12.06 10.07
N PRO A 66 26.67 -12.37 9.18
CA PRO A 66 28.07 -12.31 9.55
C PRO A 66 28.39 -10.89 10.02
N ASN A 67 28.79 -10.78 11.28
CA ASN A 67 29.24 -9.54 11.86
C ASN A 67 30.57 -9.18 11.18
N TYR A 68 30.53 -8.38 10.11
CA TYR A 68 31.72 -7.72 9.57
C TYR A 68 32.12 -6.57 10.49
N SER A 69 32.27 -6.84 11.79
CA SER A 69 33.15 -6.05 12.63
C SER A 69 34.56 -6.52 12.31
N GLN A 70 35.22 -5.75 11.45
CA GLN A 70 36.68 -5.74 11.35
C GLN A 70 37.21 -5.41 12.75
N ASP A 71 37.87 -6.38 13.38
CA ASP A 71 39.12 -6.27 14.16
C ASP A 71 39.47 -7.65 14.76
#